data_AF-A0AAW2U9T9-F1
#
_entry.id   AF-A0AAW2U9T9-F1
#
_cell.length_a   1.000
_cell.length_b   1.000
_cell.length_c   1.000
_cell.angle_alpha   90.00
_cell.angle_beta   90.00
_cell.angle_gamma   90.00
#
_symmetry.space_group_name_H-M   'P 1'
#
loop_
_entity.id
_entity.type
_entity.pdbx_description
1 polymer ?
#
loop_
_entity_poly.entity_id
_entity_poly.type
_entity_poly.pdbx_seq_one_letter_code
_entity_poly.pdbx_strand_id
1 'polypeptide(L)'
;MQEVDMCCINVCDRKAEELLEIDSVLRDEIPVIRRFTGGGTVIVDQGTIFVTFICNKDAFPDLQSYPQPIMSWSSLIYKKVFQGIGDFSLRENDYVLGNRKFGGNAQSITKNRWVHHTSFLWDYEVSNMGYLKLPKRAPDYRQARDHLDFICRMKDHIPRSSFIERTIDAVGSHFVLRSADPEASQSPLSSKFEPSSRLLKREELEEAIFKSRTRRACAASASQAS
;
A
#
# COMPACT_ATOMS: atom_id res chain seq x y z
N MET A 1 9.85 14.37 3.23
CA MET A 1 9.89 12.90 3.12
C MET A 1 10.04 12.41 4.55
N GLN A 2 9.05 11.76 5.15
CA GLN A 2 9.21 11.20 6.50
C GLN A 2 10.08 9.93 6.37
N GLU A 3 11.19 9.88 7.10
CA GLU A 3 11.96 8.64 7.27
C GLU A 3 11.16 7.67 8.14
N VAL A 4 11.01 6.45 7.65
CA VAL A 4 10.42 5.35 8.39
C VAL A 4 11.59 4.49 8.87
N ASP A 5 12.13 4.81 10.04
CA ASP A 5 13.30 4.12 10.62
C ASP A 5 13.01 2.67 11.03
N MET A 6 11.75 2.26 11.03
CA MET A 6 11.30 0.96 11.52
C MET A 6 10.38 0.27 10.50
N CYS A 7 10.70 -0.98 10.15
CA CYS A 7 9.81 -1.81 9.33
C CYS A 7 8.44 -1.96 10.03
N CYS A 8 7.35 -1.68 9.33
CA CYS A 8 6.00 -1.88 9.83
C CYS A 8 5.09 -2.53 8.78
N ILE A 9 3.96 -3.07 9.23
CA ILE A 9 2.97 -3.70 8.35
C ILE A 9 1.72 -2.84 8.31
N ASN A 10 1.40 -2.34 7.12
CA ASN A 10 0.17 -1.60 6.89
C ASN A 10 -0.96 -2.55 6.45
N VAL A 11 -1.89 -2.81 7.36
CA VAL A 11 -3.10 -3.61 7.11
C VAL A 11 -4.31 -2.71 6.81
N CYS A 12 -5.23 -3.21 5.98
CA CYS A 12 -6.55 -2.62 5.79
C CYS A 12 -7.54 -3.12 6.87
N ASP A 13 -8.84 -2.84 6.73
CA ASP A 13 -9.90 -3.29 7.63
C ASP A 13 -10.16 -4.82 7.64
N ARG A 14 -9.26 -5.62 7.05
CA ARG A 14 -9.31 -7.08 7.13
C ARG A 14 -8.67 -7.60 8.42
N LYS A 15 -9.09 -8.80 8.81
CA LYS A 15 -8.62 -9.52 9.99
C LYS A 15 -7.12 -9.82 9.89
N ALA A 16 -6.33 -9.40 10.88
CA ALA A 16 -4.87 -9.51 10.86
C ALA A 16 -4.42 -10.99 10.72
N GLU A 17 -5.11 -11.92 11.37
CA GLU A 17 -4.82 -13.35 11.32
C GLU A 17 -4.98 -13.99 9.92
N GLU A 18 -5.70 -13.33 9.01
CA GLU A 18 -5.85 -13.76 7.62
C GLU A 18 -4.76 -13.22 6.70
N LEU A 19 -4.04 -12.19 7.15
CA LEU A 19 -3.09 -11.43 6.34
C LEU A 19 -1.64 -11.68 6.76
N LEU A 20 -1.42 -11.99 8.04
CA LEU A 20 -0.09 -11.98 8.65
C LEU A 20 0.28 -13.32 9.28
N GLU A 21 1.57 -13.63 9.29
CA GLU A 21 2.17 -14.63 10.16
C GLU A 21 2.35 -14.05 11.57
N ILE A 22 1.26 -14.04 12.34
CA ILE A 22 1.16 -13.33 13.64
C ILE A 22 2.23 -13.76 14.64
N ASP A 23 2.57 -15.06 14.73
CA ASP A 23 3.62 -15.54 15.65
C ASP A 23 4.99 -14.90 15.34
N SER A 24 5.35 -14.79 14.06
CA SER A 24 6.59 -14.11 13.63
C SER A 24 6.54 -12.61 13.87
N VAL A 25 5.41 -11.97 13.54
CA VAL A 25 5.20 -10.54 13.78
C VAL A 25 5.34 -10.18 15.26
N LEU A 26 4.78 -11.01 16.16
CA LEU A 26 4.87 -10.80 17.61
C LEU A 26 6.28 -11.04 18.16
N ARG A 27 6.94 -12.11 17.70
CA ARG A 27 8.31 -12.48 18.11
C ARG A 27 9.32 -11.40 17.72
N ASP A 28 9.21 -10.90 16.50
CA ASP A 28 10.16 -9.93 15.93
C ASP A 28 9.71 -8.47 16.19
N GLU A 29 8.65 -8.30 17.00
CA GLU A 29 8.09 -7.02 17.47
C GLU A 29 7.75 -6.03 16.34
N ILE A 30 7.29 -6.56 15.20
CA ILE A 30 6.98 -5.74 14.03
C ILE A 30 5.68 -4.96 14.27
N PRO A 31 5.70 -3.61 14.24
CA PRO A 31 4.50 -2.79 14.37
C PRO A 31 3.48 -3.08 13.25
N VAL A 32 2.22 -3.25 13.63
CA VAL A 32 1.11 -3.42 12.68
C VAL A 32 0.19 -2.21 12.74
N ILE A 33 0.09 -1.47 11.64
CA ILE A 33 -0.73 -0.27 11.53
C ILE A 33 -1.97 -0.61 10.71
N ARG A 34 -3.16 -0.41 11.28
CA ARG A 34 -4.39 -0.39 10.51
C ARG A 34 -4.53 0.98 9.89
N ARG A 35 -4.54 1.05 8.56
CA ARG A 35 -4.67 2.32 7.82
C ARG A 35 -6.12 2.60 7.43
N PHE A 36 -6.41 3.87 7.20
CA PHE A 36 -7.73 4.37 6.81
C PHE A 36 -8.13 4.08 5.36
N THR A 37 -7.19 3.73 4.49
CA THR A 37 -7.45 3.40 3.09
C THR A 37 -7.68 1.89 2.92
N GLY A 38 -8.52 1.52 1.96
CA GLY A 38 -8.73 0.12 1.59
C GLY A 38 -7.51 -0.52 0.92
N GLY A 39 -7.65 -1.76 0.44
CA GLY A 39 -6.65 -2.44 -0.39
C GLY A 39 -5.99 -3.66 0.26
N GLY A 40 -4.77 -3.99 -0.17
CA GLY A 40 -3.98 -5.12 0.33
C GLY A 40 -3.18 -4.80 1.60
N THR A 41 -2.43 -5.78 2.09
CA THR A 41 -1.43 -5.58 3.15
C THR A 41 -0.08 -5.33 2.50
N VAL A 42 0.71 -4.40 3.06
CA VAL A 42 2.06 -4.10 2.57
C VAL A 42 3.04 -4.03 3.74
N ILE A 43 4.25 -4.51 3.51
CA ILE A 43 5.41 -4.18 4.32
C ILE A 43 5.84 -2.77 3.94
N VAL A 44 6.23 -1.99 4.95
CA VAL A 44 6.81 -0.66 4.80
C VAL A 44 8.12 -0.62 5.53
N ASP A 45 9.19 -0.29 4.83
CA ASP A 45 10.55 -0.15 5.34
C ASP A 45 11.25 1.04 4.66
N GLN A 46 12.54 1.24 4.93
CA GLN A 46 13.36 2.29 4.30
C GLN A 46 13.45 2.14 2.77
N GLY A 47 13.20 0.93 2.26
CA GLY A 47 13.11 0.57 0.86
C GLY A 47 11.71 0.79 0.26
N THR A 48 10.82 1.47 0.95
CA THR A 48 9.48 1.80 0.46
C THR A 48 9.36 3.29 0.17
N ILE A 49 8.89 3.65 -1.03
CA ILE A 49 8.60 5.05 -1.39
C ILE A 49 7.10 5.25 -1.48
N PHE A 50 6.59 6.32 -0.89
CA PHE A 50 5.20 6.74 -1.06
C PHE A 50 5.08 7.94 -1.95
N VAL A 51 4.16 7.88 -2.90
CA VAL A 51 3.65 9.05 -3.62
C VAL A 51 2.18 9.17 -3.31
N THR A 52 1.75 10.36 -2.90
CA THR A 52 0.36 10.61 -2.51
C THR A 52 -0.18 11.82 -3.24
N PHE A 53 -1.33 11.65 -3.89
CA PHE A 53 -2.14 12.73 -4.44
C PHE A 53 -3.32 12.98 -3.50
N ILE A 54 -3.37 14.18 -2.90
CA ILE A 54 -4.50 14.67 -2.12
C ILE A 54 -5.20 15.73 -2.97
N CYS A 55 -6.41 15.44 -3.41
CA CYS A 55 -7.09 16.27 -4.40
C CYS A 55 -8.51 16.60 -3.99
N ASN A 56 -8.93 17.82 -4.31
CA ASN A 56 -10.35 18.17 -4.30
C ASN A 56 -11.01 17.62 -5.57
N LYS A 57 -12.28 17.23 -5.47
CA LYS A 57 -13.01 16.66 -6.61
C LYS A 57 -13.22 17.66 -7.75
N ASP A 58 -13.45 18.91 -7.42
CA ASP A 58 -13.65 20.03 -8.36
C ASP A 58 -12.39 20.37 -9.17
N ALA A 59 -11.21 19.99 -8.70
CA ALA A 59 -9.97 20.10 -9.49
C ALA A 59 -9.96 19.18 -10.72
N PHE A 60 -10.85 18.18 -10.77
CA PHE A 60 -10.97 17.22 -11.86
C PHE A 60 -12.45 16.98 -12.25
N PRO A 61 -13.11 17.93 -12.92
CA PRO A 61 -14.54 17.86 -13.21
C PRO A 61 -14.95 16.59 -13.97
N ASP A 62 -14.10 16.13 -14.88
CA ASP A 62 -14.36 14.95 -15.72
C ASP A 62 -13.91 13.63 -15.08
N LEU A 63 -13.21 13.68 -13.94
CA LEU A 63 -12.72 12.50 -13.25
C LEU A 63 -13.75 12.01 -12.24
N GLN A 64 -14.37 10.87 -12.57
CA GLN A 64 -15.27 10.20 -11.65
C GLN A 64 -14.52 9.83 -10.35
N SER A 65 -15.08 10.20 -9.20
CA SER A 65 -14.46 9.98 -7.90
C SER A 65 -14.65 8.54 -7.40
N TYR A 66 -14.15 7.57 -8.16
CA TYR A 66 -14.11 6.15 -7.83
C TYR A 66 -12.68 5.61 -7.96
N PRO A 67 -12.34 4.48 -7.32
CA PRO A 67 -10.98 3.93 -7.34
C PRO A 67 -10.41 3.74 -8.75
N GLN A 68 -11.14 3.09 -9.66
CA GLN A 68 -10.62 2.74 -10.99
C GLN A 68 -10.32 3.99 -11.86
N PRO A 69 -11.20 5.01 -11.96
CA PRO A 69 -10.87 6.23 -12.68
C PRO A 69 -9.66 6.96 -12.10
N ILE A 70 -9.57 7.08 -10.77
CA ILE A 70 -8.45 7.75 -10.11
C ILE A 70 -7.13 7.02 -10.39
N MET A 71 -7.11 5.69 -10.32
CA MET A 71 -5.93 4.89 -10.68
C MET A 71 -5.57 5.01 -12.17
N SER A 72 -6.58 5.04 -13.04
CA SER A 72 -6.36 5.23 -14.48
C SER A 72 -5.72 6.57 -14.75
N TRP A 73 -6.21 7.64 -14.11
CA TRP A 73 -5.61 8.97 -14.19
C TRP A 73 -4.15 8.99 -13.71
N SER A 74 -3.85 8.47 -12.51
CA SER A 74 -2.47 8.48 -12.02
C SER A 74 -1.55 7.55 -12.83
N SER A 75 -2.08 6.50 -13.45
CA SER A 75 -1.31 5.66 -14.39
C SER A 75 -0.82 6.43 -15.62
N LEU A 76 -1.52 7.48 -16.06
CA LEU A 76 -1.08 8.33 -17.18
C LEU A 76 0.19 9.11 -16.80
N ILE A 77 0.25 9.62 -15.57
CA ILE A 77 1.43 10.29 -15.01
C ILE A 77 2.61 9.31 -14.99
N TYR A 78 2.41 8.13 -14.40
CA TYR A 78 3.47 7.13 -14.28
C TYR A 78 3.89 6.53 -15.62
N LYS A 79 3.02 6.47 -16.63
CA LYS A 79 3.39 6.06 -17.99
C LYS A 79 4.49 6.97 -18.57
N LYS A 80 4.44 8.28 -18.28
CA LYS A 80 5.51 9.22 -18.65
C LYS A 80 6.77 8.99 -17.82
N VAL A 81 6.64 8.73 -16.51
CA VAL A 81 7.78 8.43 -15.61
C VAL A 81 8.58 7.22 -16.10
N PHE A 82 7.90 6.12 -16.45
CA PHE A 82 8.50 4.87 -16.90
C PHE A 82 8.68 4.78 -18.42
N GLN A 83 8.54 5.89 -19.16
CA GLN A 83 8.80 5.86 -20.59
C GLN A 83 10.25 5.43 -20.87
N GLY A 84 10.38 4.36 -21.66
CA GLY A 84 11.66 3.72 -21.97
C GLY A 84 12.22 2.81 -20.87
N ILE A 85 11.44 2.53 -19.81
CA ILE A 85 11.86 1.70 -18.66
C ILE A 85 10.87 0.56 -18.46
N GLY A 86 11.24 -0.62 -18.94
CA GLY A 86 10.41 -1.82 -18.84
C GLY A 86 9.03 -1.65 -19.49
N ASP A 87 8.14 -2.61 -19.20
CA ASP A 87 6.76 -2.61 -19.70
C ASP A 87 5.80 -2.16 -18.59
N PHE A 88 5.74 -0.84 -18.36
CA PHE A 88 4.86 -0.27 -17.35
C PHE A 88 3.38 -0.41 -17.71
N SER A 89 2.59 -0.95 -16.80
CA SER A 89 1.13 -0.92 -16.91
C SER A 89 0.43 -0.84 -15.54
N LEU A 90 -0.81 -0.33 -15.55
CA LEU A 90 -1.77 -0.52 -14.47
C LEU A 90 -2.51 -1.84 -14.71
N ARG A 91 -2.43 -2.78 -13.76
CA ARG A 91 -3.19 -4.03 -13.77
C ARG A 91 -4.00 -4.17 -12.50
N GLU A 92 -5.32 -4.15 -12.64
CA GLU A 92 -6.25 -4.08 -11.53
C GLU A 92 -5.92 -2.91 -10.58
N ASN A 93 -5.30 -3.17 -9.43
CA ASN A 93 -4.93 -2.15 -8.43
C ASN A 93 -3.41 -1.92 -8.36
N ASP A 94 -2.62 -2.56 -9.23
CA ASP A 94 -1.18 -2.62 -9.13
C ASP A 94 -0.50 -1.92 -10.30
N TYR A 95 0.62 -1.27 -10.03
CA TYR A 95 1.58 -0.91 -11.08
C TYR A 95 2.59 -2.03 -11.25
N VAL A 96 2.80 -2.42 -12.51
CA VAL A 96 3.61 -3.57 -12.87
C VAL A 96 4.63 -3.21 -13.95
N LEU A 97 5.78 -3.88 -13.92
CA LEU A 97 6.71 -3.97 -15.05
C LEU A 97 6.57 -5.37 -15.65
N GLY A 98 5.98 -5.46 -16.83
CA GLY A 98 5.54 -6.72 -17.43
C GLY A 98 4.48 -7.41 -16.58
N ASN A 99 4.83 -8.53 -15.95
CA ASN A 99 3.95 -9.30 -15.07
C ASN A 99 4.35 -9.24 -13.59
N ARG A 100 5.29 -8.35 -13.21
CA ARG A 100 5.76 -8.21 -11.82
C ARG A 100 5.31 -6.90 -11.22
N LYS A 101 4.68 -6.98 -10.05
CA LYS A 101 4.19 -5.84 -9.29
C LYS A 101 5.35 -5.09 -8.64
N PHE A 102 5.33 -3.77 -8.75
CA PHE A 102 6.25 -2.90 -8.03
C PHE A 102 5.55 -1.74 -7.31
N GLY A 103 4.27 -1.48 -7.62
CA GLY A 103 3.47 -0.45 -6.98
C GLY A 103 2.11 -0.97 -6.53
N GLY A 104 1.71 -0.66 -5.30
CA GLY A 104 0.37 -0.97 -4.78
C GLY A 104 -0.42 0.30 -4.48
N ASN A 105 -1.63 0.41 -5.03
CA ASN A 105 -2.48 1.59 -4.91
C ASN A 105 -3.59 1.41 -3.86
N ALA A 106 -3.91 2.50 -3.16
CA ALA A 106 -5.03 2.58 -2.25
C ALA A 106 -5.65 3.99 -2.28
N GLN A 107 -6.97 4.06 -2.09
CA GLN A 107 -7.70 5.32 -2.09
C GLN A 107 -8.58 5.47 -0.85
N SER A 108 -8.82 6.72 -0.46
CA SER A 108 -9.92 7.13 0.41
C SER A 108 -10.66 8.27 -0.25
N ILE A 109 -11.98 8.15 -0.36
CA ILE A 109 -12.83 9.10 -1.07
C ILE A 109 -13.87 9.61 -0.09
N THR A 110 -13.88 10.92 0.12
CA THR A 110 -14.86 11.61 0.95
C THR A 110 -15.81 12.42 0.07
N LYS A 111 -16.70 13.24 0.65
CA LYS A 111 -17.68 14.02 -0.12
C LYS A 111 -17.03 14.93 -1.16
N ASN A 112 -15.98 15.67 -0.79
CA ASN A 112 -15.39 16.73 -1.63
C ASN A 112 -13.92 16.49 -2.00
N ARG A 113 -13.29 15.44 -1.45
CA ARG A 113 -11.87 15.16 -1.65
C ARG A 113 -11.63 13.69 -1.83
N TRP A 114 -10.50 13.36 -2.45
CA TRP A 114 -9.99 12.01 -2.48
C TRP A 114 -8.49 12.03 -2.21
N VAL A 115 -8.00 10.91 -1.68
CA VAL A 115 -6.58 10.64 -1.57
C VAL A 115 -6.27 9.37 -2.32
N HIS A 116 -5.23 9.42 -3.15
CA HIS A 116 -4.66 8.26 -3.82
C HIS A 116 -3.19 8.14 -3.41
N HIS A 117 -2.85 7.04 -2.75
CA HIS A 117 -1.49 6.76 -2.34
C HIS A 117 -0.99 5.53 -3.08
N THR A 118 0.23 5.62 -3.58
CA THR A 118 0.97 4.49 -4.12
C THR A 118 2.13 4.16 -3.22
N SER A 119 2.23 2.89 -2.82
CA SER A 119 3.41 2.31 -2.19
C SER A 119 4.28 1.69 -3.28
N PHE A 120 5.51 2.16 -3.40
CA PHE A 120 6.49 1.72 -4.38
C PHE A 120 7.55 0.86 -3.70
N LEU A 121 7.73 -0.35 -4.21
CA LEU A 121 8.69 -1.34 -3.74
C LEU A 121 10.09 -0.98 -4.27
N TRP A 122 10.76 -0.05 -3.60
CA TRP A 122 12.04 0.47 -4.06
C TRP A 122 13.16 -0.55 -3.91
N ASP A 123 13.47 -0.88 -2.65
CA ASP A 123 14.51 -1.84 -2.26
C ASP A 123 14.11 -2.58 -1.00
N TYR A 124 13.00 -3.33 -1.08
CA TYR A 124 12.48 -4.06 0.07
C TYR A 124 13.44 -5.17 0.53
N GLU A 125 13.44 -5.45 1.83
CA GLU A 125 14.12 -6.61 2.41
C GLU A 125 13.30 -7.89 2.17
N VAL A 126 13.94 -8.94 1.64
CA VAL A 126 13.27 -10.19 1.25
C VAL A 126 12.67 -10.89 2.47
N SER A 127 13.42 -10.93 3.57
CA SER A 127 13.00 -11.63 4.78
C SER A 127 11.69 -11.08 5.35
N ASN A 128 11.42 -9.78 5.17
CA ASN A 128 10.18 -9.15 5.61
C ASN A 128 8.92 -9.68 4.90
N MET A 129 9.07 -10.27 3.70
CA MET A 129 7.93 -10.90 3.01
C MET A 129 7.43 -12.14 3.76
N GLY A 130 8.26 -12.74 4.62
CA GLY A 130 7.89 -13.86 5.49
C GLY A 130 6.87 -13.51 6.57
N TYR A 131 6.60 -12.21 6.82
CA TYR A 131 5.52 -11.79 7.73
C TYR A 131 4.14 -11.82 7.08
N LEU A 132 4.06 -11.93 5.75
CA LEU A 132 2.81 -11.88 5.00
C LEU A 132 2.34 -13.27 4.61
N LYS A 133 1.03 -13.51 4.78
CA LYS A 133 0.35 -14.64 4.17
C LYS A 133 0.05 -14.36 2.71
N LEU A 134 -0.05 -15.44 1.93
CA LEU A 134 -0.65 -15.35 0.60
C LEU A 134 -2.11 -14.87 0.71
N PRO A 135 -2.50 -13.82 -0.03
CA PRO A 135 -3.83 -13.26 0.10
C PRO A 135 -4.86 -14.25 -0.47
N LYS A 136 -5.96 -14.48 0.27
CA LYS A 136 -7.10 -15.31 -0.20
C LYS A 136 -7.69 -14.82 -1.52
N ARG A 137 -7.63 -13.51 -1.76
CA ARG A 137 -8.02 -12.86 -3.02
C ARG A 137 -6.80 -12.15 -3.59
N ALA A 138 -6.26 -12.71 -4.66
CA ALA A 138 -5.17 -12.16 -5.44
C ALA A 138 -5.69 -11.69 -6.82
N PRO A 139 -4.98 -10.78 -7.49
CA PRO A 139 -5.29 -10.46 -8.88
C PRO A 139 -5.01 -11.67 -9.78
N ASP A 140 -5.77 -11.82 -10.86
CA ASP A 140 -5.74 -13.03 -11.70
C ASP A 140 -4.35 -13.23 -12.34
N TYR A 141 -3.70 -12.12 -12.71
CA TYR A 141 -2.36 -12.14 -13.30
C TYR A 141 -1.25 -12.57 -12.33
N ARG A 142 -1.54 -12.71 -11.03
CA ARG A 142 -0.59 -13.30 -10.07
C ARG A 142 -0.29 -14.76 -10.43
N GLN A 143 -1.26 -15.48 -11.00
CA GLN A 143 -1.07 -16.89 -11.44
C GLN A 143 -0.51 -17.78 -10.32
N ALA A 144 -1.02 -17.61 -9.09
CA ALA A 144 -0.60 -18.35 -7.89
C ALA A 144 0.90 -18.27 -7.54
N ARG A 145 1.67 -17.36 -8.14
CA ARG A 145 3.06 -17.08 -7.77
C ARG A 145 3.15 -16.66 -6.31
N ASP A 146 4.27 -17.01 -5.68
CA ASP A 146 4.57 -16.56 -4.32
C ASP A 146 4.82 -15.04 -4.27
N HIS A 147 5.29 -14.50 -3.15
CA HIS A 147 5.55 -13.07 -3.06
C HIS A 147 6.72 -12.61 -3.94
N LEU A 148 7.82 -13.36 -3.96
CA LEU A 148 9.08 -12.95 -4.60
C LEU A 148 9.03 -13.10 -6.12
N ASP A 149 8.30 -14.10 -6.62
CA ASP A 149 8.06 -14.30 -8.05
C ASP A 149 7.03 -13.31 -8.62
N PHE A 150 6.18 -12.76 -7.74
CA PHE A 150 5.12 -11.83 -8.13
C PHE A 150 5.58 -10.37 -8.15
N ILE A 151 6.51 -9.98 -7.29
CA ILE A 151 6.95 -8.59 -7.15
C ILE A 151 8.33 -8.35 -7.76
N CYS A 152 8.70 -7.09 -7.98
CA CYS A 152 10.08 -6.70 -8.31
C CYS A 152 10.48 -5.41 -7.59
N ARG A 153 11.79 -5.20 -7.44
CA ARG A 153 12.37 -3.97 -6.89
C ARG A 153 12.49 -2.93 -7.98
N MET A 154 12.14 -1.69 -7.67
CA MET A 154 12.29 -0.60 -8.62
C MET A 154 13.74 -0.15 -8.80
N LYS A 155 14.58 -0.31 -7.78
CA LYS A 155 16.00 0.09 -7.86
C LYS A 155 16.74 -0.59 -9.02
N ASP A 156 16.29 -1.77 -9.43
CA ASP A 156 16.87 -2.57 -10.51
C ASP A 156 16.51 -2.02 -11.91
N HIS A 157 15.59 -1.04 -11.97
CA HIS A 157 15.04 -0.49 -13.21
C HIS A 157 15.27 1.02 -13.36
N ILE A 158 15.30 1.78 -12.27
CA ILE A 158 15.43 3.23 -12.29
C ILE A 158 16.12 3.74 -11.02
N PRO A 159 17.04 4.72 -11.10
CA PRO A 159 17.61 5.39 -9.92
C PRO A 159 16.58 6.24 -9.17
N ARG A 160 16.75 6.41 -7.84
CA ARG A 160 15.76 7.08 -6.98
C ARG A 160 15.59 8.55 -7.32
N SER A 161 16.71 9.24 -7.58
CA SER A 161 16.72 10.62 -8.07
C SER A 161 15.94 10.73 -9.39
N SER A 162 16.23 9.87 -10.36
CA SER A 162 15.54 9.87 -11.65
C SER A 162 14.05 9.60 -11.53
N PHE A 163 13.61 8.70 -10.64
CA PHE A 163 12.20 8.48 -10.36
C PHE A 163 11.52 9.74 -9.82
N ILE A 164 12.15 10.41 -8.85
CA ILE A 164 11.62 11.65 -8.25
C ILE A 164 11.56 12.77 -9.30
N GLU A 165 12.65 13.02 -10.01
CA GLU A 165 12.75 14.06 -11.05
C GLU A 165 11.70 13.85 -12.15
N ARG A 166 11.59 12.63 -12.67
CA ARG A 166 10.61 12.29 -13.70
C ARG A 166 9.17 12.39 -13.18
N THR A 167 8.94 12.07 -11.90
CA THR A 167 7.61 12.25 -11.29
C THR A 167 7.27 13.74 -11.19
N ILE A 168 8.21 14.58 -10.77
CA ILE A 168 8.04 16.04 -10.75
C ILE A 168 7.76 16.57 -12.16
N ASP A 169 8.53 16.16 -13.17
CA ASP A 169 8.30 16.58 -14.57
C ASP A 169 6.95 16.10 -15.11
N ALA A 170 6.55 14.85 -14.83
CA ALA A 170 5.29 14.31 -15.28
C ALA A 170 4.09 15.04 -14.66
N VAL A 171 4.12 15.27 -13.35
CA VAL A 171 3.08 16.07 -12.68
C VAL A 171 3.12 17.53 -13.16
N GLY A 172 4.30 18.10 -13.37
CA GLY A 172 4.50 19.46 -13.85
C GLY A 172 3.95 19.73 -15.26
N SER A 173 3.83 18.70 -16.10
CA SER A 173 3.12 18.83 -17.39
C SER A 173 1.60 18.94 -17.28
N HIS A 174 1.03 18.67 -16.10
CA HIS A 174 -0.42 18.75 -15.85
C HIS A 174 -0.79 19.82 -14.81
N PHE A 175 0.15 20.22 -13.95
CA PHE A 175 -0.10 21.14 -12.84
C PHE A 175 1.01 22.18 -12.71
N VAL A 176 0.65 23.36 -12.22
CA VAL A 176 1.64 24.33 -11.74
C VAL A 176 2.15 23.86 -10.38
N LEU A 177 3.45 23.55 -10.32
CA LEU A 177 4.07 23.03 -9.11
C LEU A 177 4.59 24.15 -8.21
N ARG A 178 4.41 23.95 -6.90
CA ARG A 178 5.04 24.75 -5.84
C ARG A 178 5.58 23.82 -4.79
N SER A 179 6.81 24.04 -4.35
CA SER A 179 7.34 23.37 -3.17
C SER A 179 6.69 23.95 -1.92
N ALA A 180 6.25 23.09 -1.03
CA ALA A 180 5.76 23.47 0.29
C ALA A 180 6.66 22.84 1.35
N ASP A 181 7.00 23.61 2.38
CA ASP A 181 7.60 23.08 3.59
C ASP A 181 6.52 22.33 4.39
N PRO A 182 6.71 21.03 4.71
CA PRO A 182 5.78 20.28 5.54
C PRO A 182 5.48 20.95 6.88
N GLU A 183 6.44 21.66 7.48
CA GLU A 183 6.27 22.30 8.78
C GLU A 183 5.46 23.60 8.70
N ALA A 184 5.50 24.30 7.57
CA ALA A 184 4.74 25.53 7.35
C ALA A 184 3.22 25.32 7.19
N SER A 185 2.78 24.06 7.01
CA SER A 185 1.37 23.70 6.81
C SER A 185 0.65 23.28 8.09
N GLN A 186 1.28 23.41 9.25
CA GLN A 186 0.66 23.12 10.55
C GLN A 186 -0.38 24.20 10.91
N SER A 187 -1.57 24.09 10.34
CA SER A 187 -2.76 24.71 10.92
C SER A 187 -2.98 24.11 12.32
N PRO A 188 -3.34 24.91 13.34
CA PRO A 188 -3.83 24.34 14.60
C PRO A 188 -4.97 23.37 14.24
N LEU A 189 -4.87 22.12 14.68
CA LEU A 189 -5.98 21.16 14.57
C LEU A 189 -7.16 21.73 15.37
N SER A 190 -8.01 22.53 14.73
CA SER A 190 -9.15 23.20 15.38
C SER A 190 -10.38 22.29 15.50
N SER A 191 -10.20 20.97 15.49
CA SER A 191 -11.27 20.01 15.77
C SER A 191 -10.69 18.70 16.31
N LYS A 192 -11.50 17.96 17.06
CA LYS A 192 -11.25 16.58 17.48
C LYS A 192 -11.12 15.67 16.25
N PHE A 193 -10.00 15.73 15.54
CA PHE A 193 -9.68 14.77 14.50
C PHE A 193 -9.15 13.51 15.19
N GLU A 194 -9.95 12.44 15.19
CA GLU A 194 -9.48 11.13 15.58
C GLU A 194 -8.89 10.42 14.35
N PRO A 195 -7.58 10.14 14.33
CA PRO A 195 -6.98 9.39 13.23
C PRO A 195 -7.64 8.02 13.14
N SER A 196 -8.23 7.72 11.99
CA SER A 196 -8.76 6.38 11.70
C SER A 196 -7.64 5.37 11.45
N SER A 197 -6.42 5.84 11.15
CA SER A 197 -5.23 5.00 11.16
C SER A 197 -4.69 4.87 12.57
N ARG A 198 -4.43 3.63 13.00
CA ARG A 198 -3.93 3.38 14.36
C ARG A 198 -3.01 2.17 14.39
N LEU A 199 -2.08 2.19 15.34
CA LEU A 199 -1.32 1.02 15.71
C LEU A 199 -2.26 -0.03 16.33
N LEU A 200 -2.10 -1.29 15.92
CA LEU A 200 -2.74 -2.42 16.58
C LEU A 200 -1.93 -2.77 17.82
N LYS A 201 -2.62 -2.94 18.95
CA LYS A 201 -1.96 -3.34 20.19
C LYS A 201 -1.55 -4.82 20.13
N ARG A 202 -0.54 -5.20 20.92
CA ARG A 202 -0.08 -6.59 21.03
C ARG A 202 -1.23 -7.51 21.43
N GLU A 203 -2.07 -7.10 22.38
CA GLU A 203 -3.21 -7.91 22.86
C GLU A 203 -4.23 -8.16 21.73
N GLU A 204 -4.43 -7.21 20.82
CA GLU A 204 -5.33 -7.38 19.67
C GLU A 204 -4.81 -8.46 18.69
N LEU A 205 -3.49 -8.54 18.51
CA LEU A 205 -2.85 -9.55 17.66
C LEU A 205 -2.86 -10.94 18.32
N GLU A 206 -2.62 -10.99 19.64
CA GLU A 206 -2.72 -12.23 20.44
C GLU A 206 -4.16 -12.77 20.48
N GLU A 207 -5.15 -11.91 20.64
CA GLU A 207 -6.55 -12.32 20.56
C GLU A 207 -6.91 -12.86 19.17
N ALA A 208 -6.39 -12.24 18.11
CA ALA A 208 -6.62 -12.66 16.73
C ALA A 208 -6.09 -14.08 16.48
N ILE A 209 -4.89 -14.40 16.99
CA ILE A 209 -4.32 -15.74 16.84
C ILE A 209 -5.07 -16.78 17.68
N PHE A 210 -5.46 -16.44 18.91
CA PHE A 210 -6.24 -17.32 19.77
C PHE A 210 -7.58 -17.69 19.10
N LYS A 211 -8.33 -16.68 18.63
CA LYS A 211 -9.61 -16.89 17.91
C LYS A 211 -9.43 -17.75 16.66
N SER A 212 -8.34 -17.56 15.91
CA SER A 212 -8.03 -18.37 14.72
C SER A 212 -7.74 -19.84 15.06
N ARG A 213 -6.91 -20.10 16.10
CA ARG A 213 -6.57 -21.46 16.55
C ARG A 213 -7.80 -22.21 17.06
N THR A 214 -8.64 -21.55 17.85
CA THR A 214 -9.89 -22.15 18.35
C THR A 214 -10.84 -22.51 17.21
N ARG A 215 -11.02 -21.63 16.21
CA ARG A 215 -11.85 -21.93 15.03
C ARG A 215 -11.33 -23.14 14.25
N ARG A 216 -10.00 -23.27 14.07
CA ARG A 216 -9.40 -24.42 13.39
C ARG A 216 -9.58 -25.71 14.18
N ALA A 217 -9.41 -25.67 15.50
CA ALA A 217 -9.64 -26.84 16.36
C ALA A 217 -11.09 -27.34 16.30
N CYS A 218 -12.07 -26.43 16.39
CA CYS A 218 -13.49 -26.79 16.25
C CYS A 218 -13.85 -27.33 14.86
N ALA A 219 -13.26 -26.78 13.79
CA ALA A 219 -13.48 -27.27 12.43
C ALA A 219 -12.89 -28.68 12.22
N ALA A 220 -11.70 -28.94 12.75
CA ALA A 220 -11.05 -30.25 12.66
C ALA A 220 -11.80 -31.34 13.45
N SER A 221 -12.38 -31.00 14.61
CA SER A 221 -13.23 -31.93 15.36
C SER A 221 -14.55 -32.24 14.64
N ALA A 222 -15.10 -31.28 13.88
CA ALA A 222 -16.35 -31.48 13.14
C ALA A 222 -16.17 -32.36 11.90
N SER A 223 -15.00 -32.31 11.24
CA SER A 223 -14.68 -33.15 10.07
C SER A 223 -14.27 -34.58 10.41
N GLN A 224 -13.97 -34.88 11.69
CA GLN A 224 -13.66 -36.23 12.17
C GLN A 224 -14.90 -36.97 12.69
N ALA A 225 -16.01 -36.26 12.88
CA ALA A 225 -17.28 -36.80 13.36
C ALA A 225 -18.29 -37.10 12.23
N SER A 226 -17.84 -37.01 10.96
CA SER A 226 -18.64 -37.20 9.75
C SER A 226 -18.12 -38.35 8.92
#